data_AF-A0A925ZTU9-F1
#
_entry.id   AF-A0A925ZTU9-F1
#
_cell.length_a   1.000
_cell.length_b   1.000
_cell.length_c   1.000
_cell.angle_alpha   90.00
_cell.angle_beta   90.00
_cell.angle_gamma   90.00
#
_symmetry.space_group_name_H-M   'P 1'
#
loop_
_entity.id
_entity.type
_entity.pdbx_description
1 polymer ?
#
loop_
_entity_poly.entity_id
_entity_poly.type
_entity_poly.pdbx_seq_one_letter_code
_entity_poly.pdbx_strand_id
1 'polypeptide(L)'
;MVTRSLWASYAPTYRSAEMQHLASWIASGASGSVVGLVGCGRSNLLKYLCEHPSALQRYLPSAFQPVVLVSVDLNDLPSNQLADLYRTILHAFYWVREGFTPALAAVATELYLDHRATSDSFLAQKALYELLLAFQNAQTRVVLVMNRFDRFCETSTPPMVNTLRSLRDRFKETLSYIVGMRQAVAYLPDPTLLGDMYELFDNRICYVGAFTSDDARHMLADLLRDAPRAPGEADMAAILSLCGGFPSLIKATGDLWALGRLQEHSARQSPDMLLDDAAIQYRLERLWQGLTQEEKLALTEIQKQSGDTAAGGAGNRPMPAQPSGLGQHASSVVQRLVTKGCCRRAETGWQVNGTLLAAYVARNVGSVRGRIWFDVAARAIYQGQQSLDDLTPLEFDILRFLILNPHVRHPSDAIIDKAWPPDENKHAITPNNLQVHISSIRKKIEPNPSTPRYLITWNGRPGGYQFFPEGKPE
;
A
#
# COMPACT_ATOMS: atom_id res chain seq x y z
N MET A 1 31.51 17.75 -0.29
CA MET A 1 30.51 18.27 0.67
C MET A 1 29.78 17.06 1.23
N VAL A 2 30.11 16.62 2.44
CA VAL A 2 29.38 15.52 3.10
C VAL A 2 28.03 16.10 3.51
N THR A 3 27.01 15.90 2.69
CA THR A 3 25.62 16.12 3.08
C THR A 3 25.40 15.30 4.35
N ARG A 4 25.17 15.97 5.50
CA ARG A 4 24.66 15.28 6.69
C ARG A 4 23.45 14.47 6.24
N SER A 5 23.52 13.15 6.38
CA SER A 5 22.37 12.28 6.11
C SER A 5 21.19 12.84 6.89
N LEU A 6 20.08 13.11 6.18
CA LEU A 6 18.82 13.60 6.78
C LEU A 6 18.38 12.74 7.97
N TRP A 7 18.76 11.46 7.94
CA TRP A 7 18.40 10.43 8.90
C TRP A 7 19.35 10.35 10.10
N ALA A 8 20.46 11.09 10.12
CA ALA A 8 21.38 11.11 11.26
C ALA A 8 20.74 11.66 12.55
N SER A 9 19.64 12.42 12.43
CA SER A 9 18.84 12.90 13.56
C SER A 9 17.84 11.86 14.09
N TYR A 10 17.50 10.84 13.29
CA TYR A 10 16.50 9.85 13.66
C TYR A 10 17.08 8.77 14.57
N ALA A 11 16.32 8.38 15.60
CA ALA A 11 16.73 7.32 16.52
C ALA A 11 16.88 5.97 15.79
N PRO A 12 17.79 5.08 16.24
CA PRO A 12 17.87 3.70 15.73
C PRO A 12 16.60 2.86 15.95
N THR A 13 15.65 3.37 16.73
CA THR A 13 14.32 2.77 16.97
C THR A 13 13.25 3.27 16.01
N TYR A 14 13.58 4.17 15.08
CA TYR A 14 12.63 4.67 14.10
C TYR A 14 11.94 3.52 13.37
N ARG A 15 10.60 3.51 13.37
CA ARG A 15 9.79 2.46 12.71
C ARG A 15 10.22 1.05 13.12
N SER A 16 10.48 0.83 14.40
CA SER A 16 11.06 -0.42 14.92
C SER A 16 10.27 -1.67 14.53
N ALA A 17 8.94 -1.62 14.56
CA ALA A 17 8.08 -2.74 14.16
C ALA A 17 8.27 -3.11 12.68
N GLU A 18 8.24 -2.13 11.79
CA GLU A 18 8.47 -2.36 10.37
C GLU A 18 9.92 -2.77 10.09
N MET A 19 10.90 -2.16 10.74
CA MET A 19 12.31 -2.55 10.63
C MET A 19 12.55 -3.99 11.09
N GLN A 20 11.89 -4.45 12.14
CA GLN A 20 11.96 -5.84 12.60
C GLN A 20 11.34 -6.81 11.59
N HIS A 21 10.20 -6.47 10.98
CA HIS A 21 9.62 -7.27 9.91
C HIS A 21 10.54 -7.38 8.69
N LEU A 22 11.12 -6.26 8.25
CA LEU A 22 12.05 -6.24 7.12
C LEU A 22 13.33 -7.02 7.44
N ALA A 23 13.85 -6.92 8.66
CA ALA A 23 15.00 -7.71 9.10
C ALA A 23 14.73 -9.21 9.05
N SER A 24 13.54 -9.66 9.46
CA SER A 24 13.13 -11.07 9.38
C SER A 24 13.12 -11.59 7.93
N TRP A 25 12.65 -10.77 6.98
CA TRP A 25 12.69 -11.12 5.56
C TRP A 25 14.11 -11.18 5.02
N ILE A 26 14.93 -10.18 5.34
CA ILE A 26 16.36 -10.16 4.94
C ILE A 26 17.09 -11.37 5.53
N ALA A 27 16.81 -11.70 6.79
CA ALA A 27 17.38 -12.85 7.49
C ALA A 27 17.07 -14.19 6.79
N SER A 28 15.83 -14.35 6.32
CA SER A 28 15.35 -15.53 5.61
C SER A 28 15.60 -15.50 4.09
N GLY A 29 16.22 -14.44 3.57
CA GLY A 29 16.40 -14.23 2.13
C GLY A 29 15.08 -13.99 1.38
N ALA A 30 13.97 -13.72 2.08
CA ALA A 30 12.67 -13.53 1.48
C ALA A 30 12.58 -12.19 0.72
N SER A 31 11.84 -12.21 -0.39
CA SER A 31 11.34 -10.99 -1.03
C SER A 31 9.99 -10.60 -0.42
N GLY A 32 9.64 -9.33 -0.44
CA GLY A 32 8.34 -8.87 0.06
C GLY A 32 8.00 -7.44 -0.35
N SER A 33 6.76 -7.06 -0.11
CA SER A 33 6.22 -5.74 -0.43
C SER A 33 6.01 -4.90 0.82
N VAL A 34 6.44 -3.65 0.77
CA VAL A 34 6.15 -2.64 1.78
C VAL A 34 4.98 -1.82 1.26
N VAL A 35 3.81 -1.96 1.88
CA VAL A 35 2.56 -1.34 1.44
C VAL A 35 2.19 -0.25 2.43
N GLY A 36 1.67 0.88 1.98
CA GLY A 36 1.21 1.91 2.90
C GLY A 36 0.35 2.94 2.21
N LEU A 37 -0.59 3.51 2.96
CA LEU A 37 -1.39 4.62 2.47
C LEU A 37 -0.47 5.78 2.09
N VAL A 38 -0.95 6.60 1.16
CA VAL A 38 -0.16 7.73 0.70
C VAL A 38 0.06 8.71 1.87
N GLY A 39 1.32 9.07 2.11
CA GLY A 39 1.69 10.00 3.18
C GLY A 39 2.08 9.34 4.50
N CYS A 40 1.95 8.01 4.61
CA CYS A 40 2.38 7.25 5.79
C CYS A 40 3.90 7.08 5.94
N GLY A 41 4.72 7.66 5.05
CA GLY A 41 6.17 7.63 5.20
C GLY A 41 6.85 6.35 4.70
N ARG A 42 6.19 5.50 3.90
CA ARG A 42 6.78 4.31 3.27
C ARG A 42 8.11 4.60 2.56
N SER A 43 8.15 5.63 1.72
CA SER A 43 9.37 6.04 1.01
C SER A 43 10.48 6.43 1.97
N ASN A 44 10.13 7.06 3.10
CA ASN A 44 11.09 7.48 4.12
C ASN A 44 11.63 6.27 4.88
N LEU A 45 10.79 5.29 5.21
CA LEU A 45 11.23 4.01 5.78
C LEU A 45 12.24 3.30 4.86
N LEU A 46 11.94 3.17 3.56
CA LEU A 46 12.84 2.49 2.62
C LEU A 46 14.17 3.24 2.42
N LYS A 47 14.13 4.58 2.42
CA LYS A 47 15.35 5.40 2.40
C LYS A 47 16.16 5.25 3.67
N TYR A 48 15.51 5.34 4.83
CA TYR A 48 16.13 5.11 6.13
C TYR A 48 16.80 3.73 6.20
N LEU A 49 16.12 2.69 5.73
CA LEU A 49 16.68 1.33 5.64
C LEU A 49 18.01 1.31 4.86
N CYS A 50 18.07 1.96 3.70
CA CYS A 50 19.26 1.96 2.83
C CYS A 50 20.38 2.89 3.32
N GLU A 51 20.03 4.06 3.84
CA GLU A 51 20.99 5.09 4.26
C GLU A 51 21.51 4.87 5.70
N HIS A 52 20.77 4.11 6.53
CA HIS A 52 21.12 3.77 7.91
C HIS A 52 21.15 2.26 8.16
N PRO A 53 21.99 1.49 7.43
CA PRO A 53 22.05 0.03 7.54
C PRO A 53 22.48 -0.46 8.93
N SER A 54 23.17 0.36 9.73
CA SER A 54 23.52 0.02 11.12
C SER A 54 22.29 -0.12 12.02
N ALA A 55 21.19 0.59 11.72
CA ALA A 55 19.94 0.43 12.47
C ALA A 55 19.31 -0.96 12.25
N LEU A 56 19.54 -1.57 11.07
CA LEU A 56 19.07 -2.92 10.76
C LEU A 56 19.80 -3.99 11.59
N GLN A 57 21.08 -3.78 11.91
CA GLN A 57 21.91 -4.76 12.64
C GLN A 57 21.32 -5.15 14.00
N ARG A 58 20.56 -4.25 14.64
CA ARG A 58 19.84 -4.53 15.90
C ARG A 58 18.84 -5.68 15.78
N TYR A 59 18.24 -5.85 14.61
CA TYR A 59 17.15 -6.80 14.39
C TYR A 59 17.60 -8.06 13.66
N LEU A 60 18.84 -8.06 13.13
CA LEU A 60 19.44 -9.23 12.50
C LEU A 60 20.07 -10.15 13.55
N PRO A 61 20.17 -11.47 13.28
CA PRO A 61 20.89 -12.40 14.15
C PRO A 61 22.36 -11.98 14.34
N SER A 62 22.93 -12.24 15.54
CA SER A 62 24.29 -11.79 15.90
C SER A 62 25.40 -12.35 15.00
N ALA A 63 25.22 -13.56 14.46
CA ALA A 63 26.08 -14.16 13.45
C ALA A 63 25.32 -14.26 12.14
N PHE A 64 25.32 -13.17 11.36
CA PHE A 64 24.68 -13.11 10.06
C PHE A 64 25.68 -12.72 8.99
N GLN A 65 25.50 -13.29 7.80
CA GLN A 65 26.34 -12.94 6.65
C GLN A 65 26.23 -11.44 6.33
N PRO A 66 27.26 -10.82 5.72
CA PRO A 66 27.20 -9.41 5.34
C PRO A 66 25.98 -9.12 4.47
N VAL A 67 25.30 -8.00 4.73
CA VAL A 67 24.14 -7.54 3.97
C VAL A 67 24.49 -6.23 3.29
N VAL A 68 24.18 -6.13 2.01
CA VAL A 68 24.19 -4.89 1.25
C VAL A 68 22.79 -4.55 0.79
N LEU A 69 22.39 -3.30 1.05
CA LEU A 69 21.10 -2.76 0.65
C LEU A 69 21.35 -1.83 -0.54
N VAL A 70 20.74 -2.13 -1.68
CA VAL A 70 20.94 -1.39 -2.92
C VAL A 70 19.61 -0.76 -3.31
N SER A 71 19.50 0.56 -3.13
CA SER A 71 18.32 1.32 -3.57
C SER A 71 18.35 1.47 -5.09
N VAL A 72 17.37 0.89 -5.78
CA VAL A 72 17.23 0.97 -7.25
C VAL A 72 16.02 1.83 -7.57
N ASP A 73 16.25 2.97 -8.24
CA ASP A 73 15.16 3.82 -8.72
C ASP A 73 14.72 3.39 -10.12
N LEU A 74 13.56 2.73 -10.19
CA LEU A 74 12.96 2.30 -11.44
C LEU A 74 12.00 3.33 -12.04
N ASN A 75 11.74 4.45 -11.35
CA ASN A 75 10.81 5.47 -11.84
C ASN A 75 11.46 6.38 -12.89
N ASP A 76 12.78 6.51 -12.84
CA ASP A 76 13.57 7.36 -13.74
C ASP A 76 14.25 6.54 -14.85
N LEU A 77 13.67 5.40 -15.23
CA LEU A 77 14.18 4.59 -16.34
C LEU A 77 14.13 5.39 -17.66
N PRO A 78 15.25 5.52 -18.40
CA PRO A 78 15.29 6.31 -19.64
C PRO A 78 14.35 5.77 -20.72
N SER A 79 14.18 4.45 -20.78
CA SER A 79 13.29 3.77 -21.71
C SER A 79 12.90 2.38 -21.18
N ASN A 80 11.93 1.74 -21.84
CA ASN A 80 11.45 0.40 -21.50
C ASN A 80 12.29 -0.73 -22.13
N GLN A 81 13.58 -0.49 -22.39
CA GLN A 81 14.51 -1.47 -22.93
C GLN A 81 15.20 -2.24 -21.79
N LEU A 82 15.51 -3.52 -22.03
CA LEU A 82 16.19 -4.37 -21.04
C LEU A 82 17.58 -3.83 -20.67
N ALA A 83 18.34 -3.32 -21.63
CA ALA A 83 19.64 -2.70 -21.38
C ALA A 83 19.57 -1.55 -20.37
N ASP A 84 18.52 -0.71 -20.42
CA ASP A 84 18.33 0.37 -19.46
C ASP A 84 18.05 -0.16 -18.05
N LEU A 85 17.21 -1.20 -17.92
CA LEU A 85 16.94 -1.84 -16.63
C LEU A 85 18.23 -2.40 -16.01
N TYR A 86 19.02 -3.16 -16.78
CA TYR A 86 20.28 -3.73 -16.30
C TYR A 86 21.28 -2.66 -15.89
N ARG A 87 21.45 -1.61 -16.72
CA ARG A 87 22.35 -0.50 -16.42
C ARG A 87 21.90 0.32 -15.21
N THR A 88 20.60 0.50 -15.00
CA THR A 88 20.07 1.16 -13.81
C THR A 88 20.38 0.37 -12.54
N ILE A 89 20.28 -0.97 -12.58
CA ILE A 89 20.69 -1.80 -11.45
C ILE A 89 22.21 -1.70 -11.23
N LEU A 90 23.03 -1.84 -12.27
CA LEU A 90 24.50 -1.67 -12.16
C LEU A 90 24.88 -0.30 -11.58
N HIS A 91 24.24 0.75 -12.05
CA HIS A 91 24.44 2.11 -11.57
C HIS A 91 24.12 2.23 -10.07
N ALA A 92 23.05 1.59 -9.60
CA ALA A 92 22.69 1.58 -8.19
C ALA A 92 23.80 0.95 -7.32
N PHE A 93 24.37 -0.19 -7.74
CA PHE A 93 25.52 -0.79 -7.05
C PHE A 93 26.75 0.12 -7.05
N TYR A 94 27.05 0.74 -8.19
CA TYR A 94 28.13 1.72 -8.28
C TYR A 94 27.92 2.86 -7.28
N TRP A 95 26.71 3.37 -7.13
CA TRP A 95 26.44 4.52 -6.26
C TRP A 95 26.66 4.22 -4.78
N VAL A 96 26.32 3.01 -4.32
CA VAL A 96 26.47 2.60 -2.91
C VAL A 96 27.79 1.86 -2.63
N ARG A 97 28.71 1.80 -3.59
CA ARG A 97 29.93 0.98 -3.52
C ARG A 97 30.86 1.26 -2.35
N GLU A 98 30.80 2.48 -1.79
CA GLU A 98 31.58 2.86 -0.60
C GLU A 98 31.20 2.04 0.64
N GLY A 99 29.99 1.45 0.65
CA GLY A 99 29.54 0.54 1.70
C GLY A 99 29.96 -0.93 1.49
N PHE A 100 30.67 -1.26 0.40
CA PHE A 100 31.09 -2.62 0.09
C PHE A 100 32.51 -2.91 0.61
N THR A 101 32.91 -4.18 0.59
CA THR A 101 34.33 -4.53 0.76
C THR A 101 35.14 -3.97 -0.41
N PRO A 102 36.45 -3.66 -0.24
CA PRO A 102 37.27 -3.10 -1.32
C PRO A 102 37.25 -3.92 -2.61
N ALA A 103 37.24 -5.26 -2.49
CA ALA A 103 37.16 -6.16 -3.64
C ALA A 103 35.83 -6.05 -4.41
N LEU A 104 34.69 -6.04 -3.70
CA LEU A 104 33.37 -5.91 -4.32
C LEU A 104 33.15 -4.50 -4.89
N ALA A 105 33.69 -3.46 -4.22
CA ALA A 105 33.64 -2.09 -4.71
C ALA A 105 34.40 -1.91 -6.03
N ALA A 106 35.56 -2.57 -6.19
CA ALA A 106 36.32 -2.57 -7.43
C ALA A 106 35.53 -3.23 -8.57
N VAL A 107 34.98 -4.42 -8.33
CA VAL A 107 34.15 -5.15 -9.32
C VAL A 107 32.92 -4.33 -9.74
N ALA A 108 32.20 -3.74 -8.78
CA ALA A 108 31.05 -2.88 -9.06
C ALA A 108 31.44 -1.64 -9.89
N THR A 109 32.63 -1.07 -9.63
CA THR A 109 33.15 0.08 -10.36
C THR A 109 33.47 -0.28 -11.81
N GLU A 110 34.28 -1.31 -12.01
CA GLU A 110 34.71 -1.78 -13.33
C GLU A 110 33.51 -2.12 -14.21
N LEU A 111 32.63 -3.01 -13.73
CA LEU A 111 31.49 -3.49 -14.51
C LEU A 111 30.53 -2.35 -14.90
N TYR A 112 30.27 -1.39 -14.00
CA TYR A 112 29.44 -0.24 -14.36
C TYR A 112 30.14 0.67 -15.38
N LEU A 113 31.40 1.04 -15.15
CA LEU A 113 32.09 1.98 -16.03
C LEU A 113 32.28 1.43 -17.45
N ASP A 114 32.55 0.13 -17.58
CA ASP A 114 32.73 -0.54 -18.88
C ASP A 114 31.43 -0.69 -19.65
N HIS A 115 30.29 -0.80 -18.96
CA HIS A 115 28.99 -1.10 -19.58
C HIS A 115 28.01 0.08 -19.55
N ARG A 116 28.31 1.22 -18.90
CA ARG A 116 27.36 2.36 -18.75
C ARG A 116 26.81 2.91 -20.08
N ALA A 117 27.58 2.80 -21.15
CA ALA A 117 27.23 3.30 -22.48
C ALA A 117 26.68 2.22 -23.42
N THR A 118 26.61 0.95 -23.00
CA THR A 118 26.13 -0.11 -23.88
C THR A 118 24.62 -0.03 -24.09
N SER A 119 24.18 -0.15 -25.33
CA SER A 119 22.77 -0.38 -25.69
C SER A 119 22.46 -1.87 -25.85
N ASP A 120 23.48 -2.74 -25.84
CA ASP A 120 23.32 -4.18 -25.96
C ASP A 120 22.81 -4.77 -24.63
N SER A 121 21.60 -5.33 -24.68
CA SER A 121 20.95 -5.94 -23.52
C SER A 121 21.70 -7.17 -23.01
N PHE A 122 22.35 -7.93 -23.90
CA PHE A 122 23.12 -9.12 -23.52
C PHE A 122 24.38 -8.75 -22.74
N LEU A 123 25.13 -7.75 -23.22
CA LEU A 123 26.33 -7.27 -22.52
C LEU A 123 25.98 -6.68 -21.14
N ALA A 124 24.92 -5.86 -21.06
CA ALA A 124 24.47 -5.30 -19.79
C ALA A 124 23.98 -6.39 -18.82
N GLN A 125 23.27 -7.40 -19.32
CA GLN A 125 22.84 -8.56 -18.53
C GLN A 125 24.03 -9.34 -17.97
N LYS A 126 25.01 -9.65 -18.82
CA LYS A 126 26.22 -10.39 -18.44
C LYS A 126 26.97 -9.66 -17.33
N ALA A 127 27.18 -8.35 -17.47
CA ALA A 127 27.82 -7.53 -16.44
C ALA A 127 27.07 -7.59 -15.10
N LEU A 128 25.74 -7.51 -15.11
CA LEU A 128 24.95 -7.65 -13.88
C LEU A 128 25.08 -9.06 -13.26
N TYR A 129 25.15 -10.10 -14.09
CA TYR A 129 25.32 -11.47 -13.60
C TYR A 129 26.69 -11.68 -12.98
N GLU A 130 27.76 -11.17 -13.60
CA GLU A 130 29.12 -11.22 -13.05
C GLU A 130 29.22 -10.47 -11.72
N LEU A 131 28.57 -9.30 -11.63
CA LEU A 131 28.47 -8.55 -10.38
C LEU A 131 27.81 -9.38 -9.28
N LEU A 132 26.61 -9.89 -9.52
CA LEU A 132 25.87 -10.67 -8.52
C LEU A 132 26.58 -11.98 -8.14
N LEU A 133 27.28 -12.61 -9.08
CA LEU A 133 28.11 -13.77 -8.81
C LEU A 133 29.28 -13.42 -7.87
N ALA A 134 29.92 -12.25 -8.03
CA ALA A 134 30.96 -11.80 -7.12
C ALA A 134 30.42 -11.63 -5.68
N PHE A 135 29.24 -11.04 -5.52
CA PHE A 135 28.58 -10.94 -4.20
C PHE A 135 28.24 -12.32 -3.63
N GLN A 136 27.76 -13.26 -4.46
CA GLN A 136 27.46 -14.62 -4.04
C GLN A 136 28.72 -15.38 -3.59
N ASN A 137 29.82 -15.27 -4.34
CA ASN A 137 31.10 -15.89 -3.98
C ASN A 137 31.66 -15.32 -2.67
N ALA A 138 31.44 -14.04 -2.42
CA ALA A 138 31.75 -13.39 -1.15
C ALA A 138 30.73 -13.67 -0.02
N GLN A 139 29.76 -14.58 -0.23
CA GLN A 139 28.69 -14.91 0.71
C GLN A 139 27.93 -13.68 1.23
N THR A 140 27.85 -12.62 0.43
CA THR A 140 27.20 -11.36 0.79
C THR A 140 25.77 -11.37 0.28
N ARG A 141 24.81 -11.09 1.18
CA ARG A 141 23.40 -10.96 0.81
C ARG A 141 23.14 -9.58 0.21
N VAL A 142 22.59 -9.58 -0.99
CA VAL A 142 22.12 -8.41 -1.72
C VAL A 142 20.61 -8.29 -1.57
N VAL A 143 20.16 -7.11 -1.16
CA VAL A 143 18.74 -6.75 -1.14
C VAL A 143 18.53 -5.57 -2.07
N LEU A 144 17.78 -5.77 -3.15
CA LEU A 144 17.36 -4.65 -4.01
C LEU A 144 16.12 -4.00 -3.42
N VAL A 145 16.24 -2.74 -3.05
CA VAL A 145 15.15 -1.93 -2.50
C VAL A 145 14.61 -1.03 -3.61
N MET A 146 13.40 -1.31 -4.07
CA MET A 146 12.78 -0.61 -5.21
C MET A 146 11.54 0.13 -4.74
N ASN A 147 11.61 1.46 -4.64
CA ASN A 147 10.47 2.26 -4.22
C ASN A 147 9.55 2.61 -5.40
N ARG A 148 8.24 2.70 -5.13
CA ARG A 148 7.19 2.94 -6.13
C ARG A 148 7.19 1.87 -7.24
N PHE A 149 7.41 0.62 -6.86
CA PHE A 149 7.42 -0.51 -7.79
C PHE A 149 6.09 -0.68 -8.53
N ASP A 150 4.99 -0.23 -7.93
CA ASP A 150 3.69 -0.15 -8.57
C ASP A 150 3.68 0.76 -9.81
N ARG A 151 4.47 1.84 -9.85
CA ARG A 151 4.65 2.67 -11.05
C ARG A 151 5.46 1.98 -12.12
N PHE A 152 6.51 1.25 -11.75
CA PHE A 152 7.24 0.40 -12.68
C PHE A 152 6.32 -0.65 -13.33
N CYS A 153 5.40 -1.25 -12.57
CA CYS A 153 4.40 -2.18 -13.12
C CYS A 153 3.43 -1.52 -14.12
N GLU A 154 3.20 -0.21 -14.04
CA GLU A 154 2.31 0.50 -14.98
C GLU A 154 2.96 0.69 -16.37
N THR A 155 4.29 0.75 -16.45
CA THR A 155 5.03 1.08 -17.68
C THR A 155 5.94 -0.03 -18.20
N SER A 156 6.25 -1.04 -17.37
CA SER A 156 7.17 -2.12 -17.72
C SER A 156 6.62 -3.07 -18.79
N THR A 157 7.54 -3.77 -19.44
CA THR A 157 7.23 -4.83 -20.40
C THR A 157 7.36 -6.21 -19.72
N PRO A 158 6.65 -7.26 -20.20
CA PRO A 158 6.79 -8.61 -19.63
C PRO A 158 8.24 -9.12 -19.57
N PRO A 159 9.11 -8.88 -20.58
CA PRO A 159 10.54 -9.25 -20.47
C PRO A 159 11.28 -8.60 -19.29
N MET A 160 10.95 -7.35 -18.93
CA MET A 160 11.58 -6.67 -17.79
C MET A 160 11.22 -7.34 -16.46
N VAL A 161 9.94 -7.69 -16.29
CA VAL A 161 9.47 -8.39 -15.10
C VAL A 161 10.05 -9.81 -15.03
N ASN A 162 10.01 -10.55 -16.14
CA ASN A 162 10.59 -11.89 -16.24
C ASN A 162 12.10 -11.90 -15.93
N THR A 163 12.80 -10.82 -16.28
CA THR A 163 14.21 -10.63 -15.95
C THR A 163 14.43 -10.53 -14.44
N LEU A 164 13.63 -9.74 -13.72
CA LEU A 164 13.69 -9.66 -12.26
C LEU A 164 13.36 -11.01 -11.62
N ARG A 165 12.36 -11.75 -12.14
CA ARG A 165 12.08 -13.12 -11.68
C ARG A 165 13.29 -14.04 -11.85
N SER A 166 13.89 -14.02 -13.05
CA SER A 166 15.03 -14.87 -13.42
C SER A 166 16.26 -14.57 -12.58
N LEU A 167 16.53 -13.29 -12.29
CA LEU A 167 17.58 -12.87 -11.36
C LEU A 167 17.34 -13.44 -9.97
N ARG A 168 16.12 -13.32 -9.43
CA ARG A 168 15.75 -13.84 -8.11
C ARG A 168 15.91 -15.34 -7.99
N ASP A 169 15.58 -16.10 -9.05
CA ASP A 169 15.75 -17.56 -9.06
C ASP A 169 17.21 -17.97 -9.11
N ARG A 170 17.99 -17.33 -9.99
CA ARG A 170 19.40 -17.67 -10.19
C ARG A 170 20.23 -17.42 -8.94
N PHE A 171 19.98 -16.31 -8.26
CA PHE A 171 20.73 -15.88 -7.08
C PHE A 171 19.92 -16.09 -5.80
N LYS A 172 19.10 -17.16 -5.72
CA LYS A 172 18.03 -17.22 -4.72
C LYS A 172 18.46 -17.20 -3.26
N GLU A 173 19.68 -17.65 -2.99
CA GLU A 173 20.28 -17.70 -1.66
C GLU A 173 20.87 -16.34 -1.24
N THR A 174 21.22 -15.47 -2.21
CA THR A 174 21.96 -14.23 -1.95
C THR A 174 21.25 -12.98 -2.44
N LEU A 175 20.20 -13.08 -3.24
CA LEU A 175 19.42 -11.96 -3.77
C LEU A 175 17.98 -11.99 -3.28
N SER A 176 17.50 -10.88 -2.71
CA SER A 176 16.09 -10.68 -2.39
C SER A 176 15.62 -9.26 -2.75
N TYR A 177 14.30 -9.07 -2.78
CA TYR A 177 13.67 -7.80 -3.18
C TYR A 177 12.79 -7.25 -2.08
N ILE A 178 12.93 -5.95 -1.80
CA ILE A 178 11.98 -5.19 -0.99
C ILE A 178 11.36 -4.13 -1.90
N VAL A 179 10.08 -4.27 -2.21
CA VAL A 179 9.38 -3.36 -3.13
C VAL A 179 8.42 -2.44 -2.38
N GLY A 180 8.51 -1.13 -2.60
CA GLY A 180 7.57 -0.16 -2.04
C GLY A 180 6.35 0.03 -2.94
N MET A 181 5.14 -0.23 -2.43
CA MET A 181 3.90 -0.19 -3.21
C MET A 181 2.80 0.63 -2.53
N ARG A 182 1.96 1.33 -3.32
CA ARG A 182 0.81 2.09 -2.78
C ARG A 182 -0.28 1.16 -2.22
N GLN A 183 -0.47 0.01 -2.86
CA GLN A 183 -1.46 -0.99 -2.48
C GLN A 183 -0.86 -2.39 -2.64
N ALA A 184 -1.52 -3.39 -2.08
CA ALA A 184 -1.17 -4.79 -2.30
C ALA A 184 -1.24 -5.15 -3.80
N VAL A 185 -0.46 -6.14 -4.22
CA VAL A 185 -0.34 -6.56 -5.63
C VAL A 185 -1.68 -6.93 -6.27
N ALA A 186 -2.64 -7.44 -5.49
CA ALA A 186 -3.99 -7.76 -5.94
C ALA A 186 -4.73 -6.54 -6.54
N TYR A 187 -4.34 -5.32 -6.15
CA TYR A 187 -4.95 -4.07 -6.60
C TYR A 187 -4.15 -3.35 -7.68
N LEU A 188 -3.09 -3.97 -8.21
CA LEU A 188 -2.39 -3.41 -9.36
C LEU A 188 -3.35 -3.29 -10.55
N PRO A 189 -3.13 -2.31 -11.46
CA PRO A 189 -3.89 -2.25 -12.70
C PRO A 189 -3.71 -3.49 -13.56
N ASP A 190 -2.51 -4.08 -13.49
CA ASP A 190 -1.87 -5.21 -14.18
C ASP A 190 -1.42 -6.45 -13.38
N PRO A 191 -2.18 -7.11 -12.48
CA PRO A 191 -1.56 -8.12 -11.61
C PRO A 191 -0.95 -9.31 -12.37
N THR A 192 -1.50 -9.62 -13.56
CA THR A 192 -1.02 -10.74 -14.39
C THR A 192 0.34 -10.47 -15.02
N LEU A 193 0.72 -9.19 -15.17
CA LEU A 193 2.04 -8.77 -15.62
C LEU A 193 3.16 -9.32 -14.72
N LEU A 194 2.89 -9.48 -13.42
CA LEU A 194 3.87 -10.01 -12.47
C LEU A 194 4.19 -11.50 -12.72
N GLY A 195 3.27 -12.26 -13.33
CA GLY A 195 3.40 -13.72 -13.46
C GLY A 195 3.83 -14.37 -12.13
N ASP A 196 4.86 -15.21 -12.18
CA ASP A 196 5.40 -15.90 -11.00
C ASP A 196 6.02 -14.95 -9.96
N MET A 197 6.28 -13.68 -10.28
CA MET A 197 6.70 -12.70 -9.26
C MET A 197 5.57 -12.31 -8.31
N TYR A 198 4.32 -12.57 -8.68
CA TYR A 198 3.17 -12.24 -7.84
C TYR A 198 3.32 -12.86 -6.44
N GLU A 199 3.71 -14.14 -6.38
CA GLU A 199 3.91 -14.91 -5.14
C GLU A 199 5.03 -14.37 -4.24
N LEU A 200 5.98 -13.62 -4.82
CA LEU A 200 7.07 -12.98 -4.07
C LEU A 200 6.57 -11.80 -3.23
N PHE A 201 5.42 -11.22 -3.60
CA PHE A 201 4.97 -9.93 -3.08
C PHE A 201 3.57 -9.96 -2.43
N ASP A 202 2.75 -10.99 -2.70
CA ASP A 202 1.40 -11.14 -2.13
C ASP A 202 1.38 -11.70 -0.70
N ASN A 203 2.30 -12.60 -0.37
CA ASN A 203 2.32 -13.35 0.88
C ASN A 203 3.13 -12.66 1.99
N ARG A 204 4.02 -11.75 1.60
CA ARG A 204 4.92 -11.04 2.52
C ARG A 204 4.72 -9.55 2.38
N ILE A 205 3.75 -9.03 3.13
CA ILE A 205 3.37 -7.62 3.13
C ILE A 205 3.71 -6.98 4.47
N CYS A 206 4.50 -5.92 4.44
CA CYS A 206 4.80 -5.06 5.59
C CYS A 206 4.03 -3.77 5.40
N TYR A 207 2.96 -3.60 6.16
CA TYR A 207 2.17 -2.39 6.10
C TYR A 207 2.82 -1.25 6.90
N VAL A 208 2.83 -0.05 6.32
CA VAL A 208 3.33 1.18 6.95
C VAL A 208 2.15 2.10 7.21
N GLY A 209 1.83 2.27 8.49
CA GLY A 209 0.70 3.08 8.97
C GLY A 209 1.14 4.39 9.62
N ALA A 210 0.32 4.85 10.57
CA ALA A 210 0.68 5.95 11.47
C ALA A 210 1.97 5.64 12.25
N PHE A 211 2.66 6.68 12.71
CA PHE A 211 3.80 6.54 13.62
C PHE A 211 3.39 6.09 15.02
N THR A 212 4.35 5.54 15.74
CA THR A 212 4.29 5.46 17.21
C THR A 212 4.34 6.86 17.81
N SER A 213 3.96 7.00 19.08
CA SER A 213 4.01 8.28 19.79
C SER A 213 5.40 8.92 19.76
N ASP A 214 6.46 8.10 19.88
CA ASP A 214 7.84 8.57 19.90
C ASP A 214 8.30 9.06 18.52
N ASP A 215 8.05 8.28 17.47
CA ASP A 215 8.39 8.67 16.10
C ASP A 215 7.62 9.92 15.65
N ALA A 216 6.34 10.01 16.03
CA ALA A 216 5.50 11.16 15.73
C ALA A 216 5.99 12.43 16.44
N ARG A 217 6.33 12.32 17.73
CA ARG A 217 6.88 13.43 18.51
C ARG A 217 8.22 13.89 17.96
N HIS A 218 9.11 12.95 17.61
CA HIS A 218 10.40 13.26 17.02
C HIS A 218 10.24 14.01 15.69
N MET A 219 9.39 13.52 14.78
CA MET A 219 9.15 14.19 13.50
C MET A 219 8.61 15.62 13.71
N LEU A 220 7.64 15.80 14.60
CA LEU A 220 7.05 17.12 14.85
C LEU A 220 8.08 18.08 15.45
N ALA A 221 8.91 17.60 16.39
CA ALA A 221 9.96 18.41 17.00
C ALA A 221 11.06 18.80 15.99
N ASP A 222 11.44 17.89 15.09
CA ASP A 222 12.39 18.16 14.01
C ASP A 222 11.85 19.20 13.02
N LEU A 223 10.58 19.07 12.63
CA LEU A 223 9.90 20.01 11.73
C LEU A 223 9.78 21.42 12.33
N LEU A 224 9.53 21.52 13.63
CA LEU A 224 9.30 22.78 14.33
C LEU A 224 10.56 23.33 15.04
N ARG A 225 11.73 22.73 14.80
CA ARG A 225 13.00 23.15 15.42
C ARG A 225 13.27 24.65 15.21
N ASP A 226 13.04 25.12 13.99
CA ASP A 226 13.33 26.49 13.58
C ASP A 226 12.05 27.34 13.50
N ALA A 227 10.93 26.86 14.07
CA ALA A 227 9.68 27.61 14.07
C ALA A 227 9.82 28.90 14.90
N PRO A 228 9.24 30.04 14.45
CA PRO A 228 9.31 31.30 15.19
C PRO A 228 8.80 31.23 16.63
N ARG A 229 7.86 30.30 16.87
CA ARG A 229 7.32 29.97 18.19
C ARG A 229 7.40 28.46 18.40
N ALA A 230 8.21 28.03 19.35
CA ALA A 230 8.26 26.63 19.74
C ALA A 230 6.94 26.23 20.44
N PRO A 231 6.31 25.11 20.06
CA PRO A 231 5.14 24.59 20.76
C PRO A 231 5.51 24.09 22.17
N GLY A 232 4.65 24.35 23.14
CA GLY A 232 4.77 23.72 24.46
C GLY A 232 4.42 22.22 24.41
N GLU A 233 4.70 21.48 25.48
CA GLU A 233 4.37 20.04 25.58
C GLU A 233 2.87 19.75 25.37
N ALA A 234 2.01 20.63 25.88
CA ALA A 234 0.56 20.52 25.69
C ALA A 234 0.14 20.73 24.22
N ASP A 235 0.81 21.64 23.51
CA ASP A 235 0.57 21.90 22.08
C ASP A 235 1.05 20.75 21.23
N MET A 236 2.25 20.22 21.53
CA MET A 236 2.78 19.02 20.89
C MET A 236 1.79 17.86 21.02
N ALA A 237 1.30 17.59 22.23
CA ALA A 237 0.31 16.54 22.45
C ALA A 237 -0.99 16.78 21.68
N ALA A 238 -1.49 18.03 21.65
CA ALA A 238 -2.70 18.39 20.91
C ALA A 238 -2.54 18.19 19.40
N ILE A 239 -1.45 18.67 18.80
CA ILE A 239 -1.15 18.51 17.37
C ILE A 239 -1.05 17.02 17.00
N LEU A 240 -0.35 16.23 17.81
CA LEU A 240 -0.21 14.79 17.56
C LEU A 240 -1.55 14.06 17.68
N SER A 241 -2.40 14.46 18.64
CA SER A 241 -3.77 13.94 18.77
C SER A 241 -4.65 14.30 17.57
N LEU A 242 -4.53 15.52 17.03
CA LEU A 242 -5.23 15.92 15.80
C LEU A 242 -4.84 15.01 14.62
N CYS A 243 -3.54 14.71 14.50
CA CYS A 243 -2.98 13.99 13.37
C CYS A 243 -3.09 12.47 13.46
N GLY A 244 -3.33 11.90 14.65
CA GLY A 244 -3.34 10.45 14.86
C GLY A 244 -2.00 9.77 14.52
N GLY A 245 -0.89 10.51 14.56
CA GLY A 245 0.43 9.97 14.18
C GLY A 245 0.67 9.85 12.67
N PHE A 246 -0.23 10.30 11.79
CA PHE A 246 0.01 10.25 10.35
C PHE A 246 1.08 11.27 9.92
N PRO A 247 2.22 10.86 9.33
CA PRO A 247 3.34 11.75 9.00
C PRO A 247 2.95 12.92 8.10
N SER A 248 2.10 12.67 7.08
CA SER A 248 1.63 13.72 6.19
C SER A 248 0.79 14.77 6.91
N LEU A 249 -0.06 14.36 7.86
CA LEU A 249 -0.88 15.26 8.66
C LEU A 249 0.01 16.04 9.64
N ILE A 250 0.93 15.37 10.34
CA ILE A 250 1.91 16.01 11.23
C ILE A 250 2.65 17.12 10.50
N LYS A 251 3.12 16.85 9.27
CA LYS A 251 3.77 17.85 8.43
C LYS A 251 2.85 19.04 8.15
N ALA A 252 1.63 18.80 7.67
CA ALA A 252 0.71 19.88 7.33
C ALA A 252 0.29 20.73 8.54
N THR A 253 -0.01 20.10 9.68
CA THR A 253 -0.36 20.84 10.90
C THR A 253 0.83 21.58 11.48
N GLY A 254 2.04 21.02 11.38
CA GLY A 254 3.26 21.70 11.79
C GLY A 254 3.59 22.89 10.89
N ASP A 255 3.40 22.77 9.57
CA ASP A 255 3.51 23.91 8.64
C ASP A 255 2.51 25.02 9.01
N LEU A 256 1.25 24.67 9.33
CA LEU A 256 0.25 25.63 9.82
C LEU A 256 0.66 26.30 11.13
N TRP A 257 1.26 25.56 12.07
CA TRP A 257 1.80 26.10 13.32
C TRP A 257 2.94 27.09 13.05
N ALA A 258 3.92 26.70 12.24
CA ALA A 258 5.08 27.53 11.91
C ALA A 258 4.68 28.86 11.23
N LEU A 259 3.59 28.84 10.46
CA LEU A 259 2.99 30.02 9.82
C LEU A 259 2.07 30.84 10.75
N GLY A 260 1.90 30.43 12.02
CA GLY A 260 1.00 31.09 12.97
C GLY A 260 -0.49 30.95 12.67
N ARG A 261 -0.86 30.05 11.74
CA ARG A 261 -2.25 29.76 11.33
C ARG A 261 -2.94 28.73 12.23
N LEU A 262 -2.18 28.05 13.08
CA LEU A 262 -2.66 27.19 14.16
C LEU A 262 -2.15 27.77 15.49
N GLN A 263 -3.05 28.02 16.45
CA GLN A 263 -2.71 28.60 17.76
C GLN A 263 -3.26 27.76 18.93
N GLU A 264 -2.72 27.97 20.13
CA GLU A 264 -2.96 27.23 21.41
C GLU A 264 -4.43 26.88 21.67
N HIS A 265 -5.37 27.77 21.33
CA HIS A 265 -6.80 27.59 21.60
C HIS A 265 -7.57 26.88 20.47
N SER A 266 -7.05 26.89 19.24
CA SER A 266 -7.72 26.34 18.05
C SER A 266 -7.60 24.83 17.92
N ALA A 267 -6.52 24.22 18.45
CA ALA A 267 -6.37 22.77 18.48
C ALA A 267 -7.40 22.07 19.38
N ARG A 268 -8.10 22.81 20.23
CA ARG A 268 -9.06 22.30 21.23
C ARG A 268 -10.53 22.54 20.90
N GLN A 269 -10.88 23.45 19.99
CA GLN A 269 -12.27 23.95 19.90
C GLN A 269 -13.09 23.51 18.68
N SER A 270 -12.50 23.20 17.52
CA SER A 270 -13.20 22.40 16.51
C SER A 270 -12.26 21.90 15.40
N PRO A 271 -12.23 20.59 15.11
CA PRO A 271 -11.54 20.07 13.93
C PRO A 271 -12.15 20.59 12.62
N ASP A 272 -13.37 21.14 12.63
CA ASP A 272 -14.09 21.56 11.44
C ASP A 272 -13.39 22.66 10.64
N MET A 273 -12.75 23.63 11.31
CA MET A 273 -12.01 24.68 10.63
C MET A 273 -10.79 24.14 9.90
N LEU A 274 -10.10 23.15 10.49
CA LEU A 274 -8.93 22.52 9.87
C LEU A 274 -9.33 21.60 8.72
N LEU A 275 -10.54 21.05 8.76
CA LEU A 275 -11.12 20.33 7.64
C LEU A 275 -11.44 21.26 6.46
N ASP A 276 -11.44 22.58 6.60
CA ASP A 276 -11.64 23.45 5.43
C ASP A 276 -10.30 23.93 4.82
N ASP A 277 -9.17 23.62 5.47
CA ASP A 277 -7.85 23.89 4.91
C ASP A 277 -7.50 22.91 3.78
N ALA A 278 -7.13 23.45 2.62
CA ALA A 278 -6.87 22.68 1.41
C ALA A 278 -5.72 21.66 1.57
N ALA A 279 -4.69 21.98 2.37
CA ALA A 279 -3.56 21.07 2.56
C ALA A 279 -3.93 19.87 3.44
N ILE A 280 -4.77 20.10 4.45
CA ILE A 280 -5.32 19.06 5.32
C ILE A 280 -6.31 18.20 4.55
N GLN A 281 -7.27 18.80 3.84
CA GLN A 281 -8.23 18.09 3.00
C GLN A 281 -7.57 17.18 1.97
N TYR A 282 -6.60 17.71 1.22
CA TYR A 282 -5.86 16.92 0.23
C TYR A 282 -5.19 15.69 0.84
N ARG A 283 -4.72 15.75 2.09
CA ARG A 283 -4.08 14.61 2.76
C ARG A 283 -5.09 13.60 3.26
N LEU A 284 -6.17 14.06 3.87
CA LEU A 284 -7.25 13.22 4.36
C LEU A 284 -7.94 12.48 3.20
N GLU A 285 -8.21 13.18 2.10
CA GLU A 285 -8.77 12.58 0.89
C GLU A 285 -7.87 11.47 0.35
N ARG A 286 -6.54 11.66 0.31
CA ARG A 286 -5.62 10.62 -0.15
C ARG A 286 -5.52 9.42 0.80
N LEU A 287 -5.63 9.64 2.11
CA LEU A 287 -5.75 8.55 3.08
C LEU A 287 -7.05 7.77 2.82
N TRP A 288 -8.17 8.47 2.65
CA TRP A 288 -9.49 7.90 2.39
C TRP A 288 -9.55 7.11 1.09
N GLN A 289 -9.06 7.68 -0.01
CA GLN A 289 -8.94 7.03 -1.32
C GLN A 289 -8.10 5.75 -1.28
N GLY A 290 -7.11 5.69 -0.39
CA GLY A 290 -6.27 4.50 -0.21
C GLY A 290 -6.96 3.34 0.54
N LEU A 291 -8.19 3.53 1.03
CA LEU A 291 -8.97 2.49 1.68
C LEU A 291 -9.92 1.80 0.70
N THR A 292 -10.13 0.51 0.91
CA THR A 292 -11.21 -0.25 0.25
C THR A 292 -12.58 0.28 0.70
N GLN A 293 -13.64 -0.03 -0.07
CA GLN A 293 -14.99 0.37 0.33
C GLN A 293 -15.41 -0.28 1.65
N GLU A 294 -15.06 -1.55 1.86
CA GLU A 294 -15.28 -2.27 3.12
C GLU A 294 -14.56 -1.59 4.31
N GLU A 295 -13.31 -1.13 4.13
CA GLU A 295 -12.57 -0.39 5.16
C GLU A 295 -13.16 0.99 5.43
N LYS A 296 -13.63 1.69 4.40
CA LYS A 296 -14.37 2.95 4.55
C LYS A 296 -15.64 2.73 5.39
N LEU A 297 -16.40 1.67 5.11
CA LEU A 297 -17.62 1.34 5.86
C LEU A 297 -17.30 1.05 7.32
N ALA A 298 -16.27 0.25 7.56
CA ALA A 298 -15.81 -0.06 8.91
C ALA A 298 -15.46 1.19 9.71
N LEU A 299 -14.68 2.12 9.14
CA LEU A 299 -14.34 3.38 9.81
C LEU A 299 -15.57 4.25 10.08
N THR A 300 -16.50 4.33 9.13
CA THR A 300 -17.76 5.05 9.30
C THR A 300 -18.59 4.49 10.45
N GLU A 301 -18.72 3.16 10.56
CA GLU A 301 -19.46 2.53 11.66
C GLU A 301 -18.76 2.73 13.01
N ILE A 302 -17.43 2.61 13.07
CA ILE A 302 -16.63 2.91 14.27
C ILE A 302 -16.84 4.37 14.72
N GLN A 303 -16.88 5.30 13.77
CA GLN A 303 -17.09 6.71 14.05
C GLN A 303 -18.50 7.01 14.58
N LYS A 304 -19.54 6.37 14.04
CA LYS A 304 -20.92 6.49 14.53
C LYS A 304 -21.05 5.98 15.96
N GLN A 305 -20.54 4.79 16.23
CA GLN A 305 -20.58 4.16 17.55
C GLN A 305 -19.90 5.03 18.61
N SER A 306 -18.74 5.63 18.27
CA SER A 306 -18.02 6.55 19.15
C SER A 306 -18.83 7.82 19.48
N GLY A 307 -19.61 8.34 18.52
CA GLY A 307 -20.49 9.50 18.71
C GLY A 307 -21.71 9.22 19.59
N ASP A 308 -22.35 8.05 19.42
CA ASP A 308 -23.54 7.66 20.19
C ASP A 308 -23.26 7.51 21.69
N THR A 309 -22.07 7.02 22.07
CA THR A 309 -21.64 6.98 23.47
C THR A 309 -21.36 8.33 24.11
N ALA A 310 -21.12 9.38 23.31
CA ALA A 310 -20.93 10.74 23.82
C ALA A 310 -22.27 11.48 24.01
N ALA A 311 -23.29 11.15 23.21
CA ALA A 311 -24.61 11.80 23.24
C ALA A 311 -25.62 11.11 24.18
N GLY A 312 -25.49 9.81 24.43
CA GLY A 312 -26.28 9.07 25.41
C GLY A 312 -25.54 8.96 26.74
N GLY A 313 -26.04 9.61 27.80
CA GLY A 313 -25.49 9.47 29.15
C GLY A 313 -25.26 8.01 29.53
N ALA A 314 -24.16 7.73 30.24
CA ALA A 314 -23.58 6.44 30.60
C ALA A 314 -24.59 5.37 31.06
N GLY A 315 -25.36 4.82 30.12
CA GLY A 315 -26.11 3.59 30.27
C GLY A 315 -25.13 2.45 30.00
N ASN A 316 -25.07 1.51 30.93
CA ASN A 316 -24.16 0.36 30.97
C ASN A 316 -24.40 -0.66 29.83
N ARG A 317 -24.49 -0.21 28.57
CA ARG A 317 -24.51 -1.07 27.39
C ARG A 317 -23.06 -1.28 26.94
N PRO A 318 -22.54 -2.52 27.00
CA PRO A 318 -21.25 -2.80 26.40
C PRO A 318 -21.33 -2.50 24.90
N MET A 319 -20.46 -1.61 24.42
CA MET A 319 -20.30 -1.40 22.98
C MET A 319 -19.96 -2.75 22.32
N PRO A 320 -20.49 -3.04 21.12
CA PRO A 320 -20.12 -4.26 20.43
C PRO A 320 -18.61 -4.25 20.17
N ALA A 321 -17.95 -5.38 20.42
CA ALA A 321 -16.50 -5.53 20.19
C ALA A 321 -16.08 -5.33 18.72
N GLN A 322 -17.06 -5.29 17.79
CA GLN A 322 -16.87 -5.19 16.35
C GLN A 322 -17.95 -4.30 15.70
N PRO A 323 -17.64 -3.64 14.55
CA PRO A 323 -18.60 -2.80 13.84
C PRO A 323 -19.75 -3.65 13.30
N SER A 324 -20.98 -3.33 13.69
CA SER A 324 -22.17 -4.14 13.41
C SER A 324 -22.44 -4.30 11.91
N GLY A 325 -22.16 -3.28 11.09
CA GLY A 325 -22.44 -3.30 9.63
C GLY A 325 -21.53 -4.20 8.78
N LEU A 326 -20.53 -4.86 9.35
CA LEU A 326 -19.54 -5.66 8.61
C LEU A 326 -19.81 -7.17 8.63
N GLY A 327 -20.78 -7.64 9.43
CA GLY A 327 -21.10 -9.06 9.55
C GLY A 327 -19.88 -9.91 9.94
N GLN A 328 -19.72 -11.08 9.30
CA GLN A 328 -18.71 -12.09 9.64
C GLN A 328 -17.24 -11.68 9.39
N HIS A 329 -16.99 -10.63 8.60
CA HIS A 329 -15.62 -10.24 8.21
C HIS A 329 -15.02 -9.11 9.07
N ALA A 330 -15.82 -8.56 9.99
CA ALA A 330 -15.51 -7.39 10.80
C ALA A 330 -14.13 -7.42 11.47
N SER A 331 -13.77 -8.53 12.13
CA SER A 331 -12.47 -8.67 12.81
C SER A 331 -11.27 -8.45 11.88
N SER A 332 -11.33 -9.01 10.67
CA SER A 332 -10.22 -8.94 9.71
C SER A 332 -10.05 -7.52 9.14
N VAL A 333 -11.16 -6.82 8.91
CA VAL A 333 -11.18 -5.45 8.38
C VAL A 333 -10.62 -4.48 9.42
N VAL A 334 -11.07 -4.61 10.67
CA VAL A 334 -10.58 -3.79 11.78
C VAL A 334 -9.07 -4.00 11.97
N GLN A 335 -8.59 -5.24 11.92
CA GLN A 335 -7.16 -5.50 12.02
C GLN A 335 -6.37 -4.82 10.90
N ARG A 336 -6.85 -4.85 9.65
CA ARG A 336 -6.22 -4.11 8.54
C ARG A 336 -6.20 -2.60 8.79
N LEU A 337 -7.28 -2.03 9.32
CA LEU A 337 -7.35 -0.61 9.67
C LEU A 337 -6.37 -0.24 10.79
N VAL A 338 -6.21 -1.10 11.80
CA VAL A 338 -5.22 -0.92 12.88
C VAL A 338 -3.81 -0.95 12.30
N THR A 339 -3.52 -1.93 11.45
CA THR A 339 -2.23 -2.05 10.77
C THR A 339 -1.93 -0.84 9.86
N LYS A 340 -2.94 -0.26 9.20
CA LYS A 340 -2.83 1.01 8.44
C LYS A 340 -2.75 2.25 9.33
N GLY A 341 -2.94 2.11 10.65
CA GLY A 341 -2.97 3.20 11.61
C GLY A 341 -4.24 4.06 11.55
N CYS A 342 -5.30 3.62 10.86
CA CYS A 342 -6.57 4.35 10.76
C CYS A 342 -7.49 4.10 11.95
N CYS A 343 -7.25 3.04 12.71
CA CYS A 343 -8.04 2.66 13.88
C CYS A 343 -7.13 2.30 15.05
N ARG A 344 -7.60 2.56 16.27
CA ARG A 344 -6.92 2.17 17.51
C ARG A 344 -7.92 1.59 18.51
N ARG A 345 -7.43 0.77 19.42
CA ARG A 345 -8.22 0.25 20.53
C ARG A 345 -8.22 1.27 21.68
N ALA A 346 -9.40 1.59 22.19
CA ALA A 346 -9.65 2.40 23.38
C ALA A 346 -10.35 1.56 24.44
N GLU A 347 -10.54 2.12 25.65
CA GLU A 347 -11.22 1.46 26.77
C GLU A 347 -12.66 1.07 26.42
N THR A 348 -13.35 1.92 25.65
CA THR A 348 -14.76 1.75 25.29
C THR A 348 -14.98 1.02 23.95
N GLY A 349 -13.92 0.55 23.28
CA GLY A 349 -14.02 -0.14 22.00
C GLY A 349 -13.01 0.36 20.96
N TRP A 350 -13.38 0.27 19.69
CA TRP A 350 -12.55 0.78 18.59
C TRP A 350 -12.83 2.26 18.35
N GLN A 351 -11.80 3.02 17.98
CA GLN A 351 -11.91 4.43 17.63
C GLN A 351 -11.14 4.72 16.34
N VAL A 352 -11.63 5.68 15.56
CA VAL A 352 -10.87 6.25 14.44
C VAL A 352 -9.64 6.96 15.00
N ASN A 353 -8.48 6.73 14.38
CA ASN A 353 -7.23 7.28 14.88
C ASN A 353 -7.02 8.73 14.42
N GLY A 354 -6.91 9.64 15.38
CA GLY A 354 -6.72 11.07 15.15
C GLY A 354 -8.02 11.84 14.95
N THR A 355 -8.09 13.04 15.52
CA THR A 355 -9.30 13.88 15.47
C THR A 355 -9.65 14.32 14.04
N LEU A 356 -8.65 14.64 13.21
CA LEU A 356 -8.88 15.09 11.83
C LEU A 356 -9.47 13.98 10.96
N LEU A 357 -8.95 12.75 11.08
CA LEU A 357 -9.48 11.61 10.33
C LEU A 357 -10.90 11.27 10.80
N ALA A 358 -11.14 11.25 12.12
CA ALA A 358 -12.47 11.02 12.69
C ALA A 358 -13.51 12.02 12.16
N ALA A 359 -13.18 13.31 12.19
CA ALA A 359 -14.06 14.36 11.70
C ALA A 359 -14.25 14.29 10.16
N TYR A 360 -13.21 13.95 9.40
CA TYR A 360 -13.32 13.71 7.96
C TYR A 360 -14.26 12.54 7.63
N VAL A 361 -14.13 11.42 8.35
CA VAL A 361 -15.01 10.25 8.18
C VAL A 361 -16.45 10.61 8.50
N ALA A 362 -16.69 11.41 9.54
CA ALA A 362 -18.03 11.88 9.90
C ALA A 362 -18.68 12.75 8.80
N ARG A 363 -17.90 13.52 8.04
CA ARG A 363 -18.39 14.29 6.88
C ARG A 363 -18.61 13.45 5.62
N ASN A 364 -17.92 12.31 5.47
CA ASN A 364 -17.85 11.54 4.22
C ASN A 364 -18.62 10.20 4.26
N VAL A 365 -19.85 10.21 4.77
CA VAL A 365 -20.67 8.98 4.93
C VAL A 365 -21.40 8.56 3.65
N GLY A 366 -21.67 9.50 2.73
CA GLY A 366 -22.67 9.34 1.66
C GLY A 366 -22.34 8.40 0.50
N SER A 367 -21.09 7.94 0.35
CA SER A 367 -20.63 7.18 -0.83
C SER A 367 -19.94 5.87 -0.47
N VAL A 368 -20.21 5.32 0.70
CA VAL A 368 -19.52 4.15 1.23
C VAL A 368 -20.38 2.90 1.09
N ARG A 369 -19.77 1.81 0.62
CA ARG A 369 -20.44 0.52 0.38
C ARG A 369 -19.73 -0.62 1.12
N GLY A 370 -20.47 -1.65 1.51
CA GLY A 370 -19.90 -2.83 2.17
C GLY A 370 -19.41 -3.91 1.21
N ARG A 371 -18.68 -4.90 1.74
CA ARG A 371 -18.26 -6.08 0.96
C ARG A 371 -19.47 -6.78 0.34
N ILE A 372 -19.32 -7.22 -0.90
CA ILE A 372 -20.32 -8.05 -1.57
C ILE A 372 -19.97 -9.52 -1.39
N TRP A 373 -20.94 -10.33 -0.97
CA TRP A 373 -20.75 -11.76 -0.71
C TRP A 373 -22.01 -12.57 -1.04
N PHE A 374 -21.83 -13.87 -1.27
CA PHE A 374 -22.90 -14.80 -1.61
C PHE A 374 -23.17 -15.74 -0.43
N ASP A 375 -24.40 -15.74 0.06
CA ASP A 375 -24.89 -16.71 1.03
C ASP A 375 -25.38 -17.96 0.28
N VAL A 376 -24.68 -19.07 0.47
CA VAL A 376 -25.00 -20.34 -0.20
C VAL A 376 -26.31 -20.93 0.34
N ALA A 377 -26.59 -20.79 1.64
CA ALA A 377 -27.77 -21.37 2.27
C ALA A 377 -29.04 -20.60 1.90
N ALA A 378 -28.98 -19.27 1.97
CA ALA A 378 -30.09 -18.41 1.55
C ALA A 378 -30.19 -18.26 0.02
N ARG A 379 -29.15 -18.67 -0.73
CA ARG A 379 -28.98 -18.39 -2.17
C ARG A 379 -29.21 -16.92 -2.49
N ALA A 380 -28.65 -16.04 -1.68
CA ALA A 380 -28.82 -14.58 -1.79
C ALA A 380 -27.45 -13.88 -1.87
N ILE A 381 -27.41 -12.73 -2.52
CA ILE A 381 -26.22 -11.88 -2.58
C ILE A 381 -26.45 -10.68 -1.67
N TYR A 382 -25.46 -10.36 -0.85
CA TYR A 382 -25.51 -9.24 0.09
C TYR A 382 -24.40 -8.23 -0.22
N GLN A 383 -24.64 -6.96 0.08
CA GLN A 383 -23.64 -5.90 0.17
C GLN A 383 -23.60 -5.35 1.60
N GLY A 384 -22.53 -5.65 2.34
CA GLY A 384 -22.50 -5.49 3.79
C GLY A 384 -23.56 -6.41 4.43
N GLN A 385 -24.55 -5.81 5.08
CA GLN A 385 -25.71 -6.51 5.64
C GLN A 385 -26.98 -6.39 4.80
N GLN A 386 -26.96 -5.61 3.72
CA GLN A 386 -28.13 -5.38 2.87
C GLN A 386 -28.22 -6.44 1.78
N SER A 387 -29.39 -7.07 1.61
CA SER A 387 -29.63 -7.99 0.48
C SER A 387 -29.77 -7.22 -0.84
N LEU A 388 -29.22 -7.77 -1.93
CA LEU A 388 -29.32 -7.24 -3.29
C LEU A 388 -30.48 -7.90 -4.05
N ASP A 389 -31.70 -7.62 -3.60
CA ASP A 389 -32.92 -8.29 -4.10
C ASP A 389 -33.40 -7.77 -5.46
N ASP A 390 -32.87 -6.64 -5.93
CA ASP A 390 -33.27 -5.98 -7.17
C ASP A 390 -32.54 -6.51 -8.42
N LEU A 391 -31.67 -7.52 -8.26
CA LEU A 391 -30.98 -8.20 -9.37
C LEU A 391 -31.96 -9.02 -10.21
N THR A 392 -31.90 -8.88 -11.53
CA THR A 392 -32.59 -9.82 -12.43
C THR A 392 -31.91 -11.20 -12.34
N PRO A 393 -32.59 -12.30 -12.73
CA PRO A 393 -32.02 -13.65 -12.65
C PRO A 393 -30.65 -13.78 -13.32
N LEU A 394 -30.49 -13.15 -14.48
CA LEU A 394 -29.22 -13.18 -15.22
C LEU A 394 -28.14 -12.31 -14.56
N GLU A 395 -28.48 -11.13 -14.06
CA GLU A 395 -27.52 -10.30 -13.31
C GLU A 395 -27.05 -11.01 -12.04
N PHE A 396 -27.95 -11.73 -11.36
CA PHE A 396 -27.64 -12.55 -10.22
C PHE A 396 -26.66 -13.67 -10.58
N ASP A 397 -26.89 -14.40 -11.69
CA ASP A 397 -25.99 -15.47 -12.11
C ASP A 397 -24.61 -14.95 -12.55
N ILE A 398 -24.54 -13.81 -13.25
CA ILE A 398 -23.28 -13.13 -13.60
C ILE A 398 -22.52 -12.75 -12.33
N LEU A 399 -23.19 -12.05 -11.40
CA LEU A 399 -22.55 -11.57 -10.19
C LEU A 399 -22.15 -12.73 -9.26
N ARG A 400 -22.97 -13.77 -9.15
CA ARG A 400 -22.63 -15.00 -8.40
C ARG A 400 -21.37 -15.65 -8.94
N PHE A 401 -21.26 -15.82 -10.26
CA PHE A 401 -20.06 -16.38 -10.88
C PHE A 401 -18.81 -15.58 -10.51
N LEU A 402 -18.89 -14.25 -10.58
CA LEU A 402 -17.79 -13.35 -10.26
C LEU A 402 -17.43 -13.35 -8.77
N ILE A 403 -18.42 -13.40 -7.87
CA ILE A 403 -18.21 -13.50 -6.42
C ILE A 403 -17.49 -14.80 -6.04
N LEU A 404 -17.82 -15.91 -6.72
CA LEU A 404 -17.19 -17.20 -6.49
C LEU A 404 -15.77 -17.28 -7.08
N ASN A 405 -15.37 -16.32 -7.91
CA ASN A 405 -14.05 -16.23 -8.52
C ASN A 405 -13.47 -14.80 -8.40
N PRO A 406 -13.33 -14.27 -7.17
CA PRO A 406 -12.92 -12.89 -6.95
C PRO A 406 -11.45 -12.68 -7.25
N HIS A 407 -11.04 -11.44 -7.50
CA HIS A 407 -9.68 -11.01 -7.85
C HIS A 407 -9.08 -11.68 -9.09
N VAL A 408 -9.86 -12.49 -9.82
CA VAL A 408 -9.44 -13.12 -11.08
C VAL A 408 -10.09 -12.39 -12.25
N ARG A 409 -9.29 -12.11 -13.28
CA ARG A 409 -9.78 -11.58 -14.55
C ARG A 409 -10.44 -12.70 -15.34
N HIS A 410 -11.69 -12.49 -15.72
CA HIS A 410 -12.43 -13.41 -16.59
C HIS A 410 -12.68 -12.76 -17.95
N PRO A 411 -12.32 -13.42 -19.05
CA PRO A 411 -12.72 -13.00 -20.40
C PRO A 411 -14.25 -12.91 -20.52
N SER A 412 -14.74 -12.01 -21.39
CA SER A 412 -16.19 -11.87 -21.63
C SER A 412 -16.86 -13.19 -21.99
N ASP A 413 -16.25 -13.97 -22.88
CA ASP A 413 -16.79 -15.25 -23.34
C ASP A 413 -16.89 -16.26 -22.18
N ALA A 414 -15.90 -16.30 -21.29
CA ALA A 414 -15.93 -17.17 -20.11
C ALA A 414 -17.07 -16.80 -19.15
N ILE A 415 -17.37 -15.51 -18.99
CA ILE A 415 -18.51 -15.06 -18.17
C ILE A 415 -19.83 -15.43 -18.85
N ILE A 416 -19.94 -15.24 -20.17
CA ILE A 416 -21.13 -15.63 -20.94
C ILE A 416 -21.40 -17.12 -20.81
N ASP A 417 -20.35 -17.94 -20.99
CA ASP A 417 -20.42 -19.39 -20.91
C ASP A 417 -20.86 -19.90 -19.53
N LYS A 418 -20.49 -19.21 -18.45
CA LYS A 418 -20.81 -19.63 -17.09
C LYS A 418 -22.11 -19.07 -16.54
N ALA A 419 -22.51 -17.86 -16.96
CA ALA A 419 -23.67 -17.17 -16.38
C ALA A 419 -24.96 -17.35 -17.19
N TRP A 420 -24.89 -17.56 -18.51
CA TRP A 420 -26.10 -17.75 -19.31
C TRP A 420 -26.58 -19.22 -19.31
N PRO A 421 -27.89 -19.46 -19.19
CA PRO A 421 -28.49 -20.78 -19.35
C PRO A 421 -28.09 -21.41 -20.70
N PRO A 422 -27.90 -22.74 -20.75
CA PRO A 422 -27.63 -23.47 -21.99
C PRO A 422 -28.91 -23.55 -22.85
N ASP A 423 -29.27 -22.43 -23.48
CA ASP A 423 -30.38 -22.35 -24.42
C ASP A 423 -29.86 -22.35 -25.87
N GLU A 424 -30.69 -22.74 -26.85
CA GLU A 424 -30.33 -22.85 -28.27
C GLU A 424 -29.69 -21.57 -28.84
N ASN A 425 -30.00 -20.41 -28.26
CA ASN A 425 -29.51 -19.09 -28.67
C ASN A 425 -28.26 -18.59 -27.93
N LYS A 426 -27.63 -19.40 -27.06
CA LYS A 426 -26.44 -18.96 -26.29
C LYS A 426 -25.29 -18.49 -27.20
N HIS A 427 -25.15 -19.10 -28.37
CA HIS A 427 -24.16 -18.73 -29.39
C HIS A 427 -24.44 -17.36 -30.05
N ALA A 428 -25.64 -16.81 -29.92
CA ALA A 428 -26.00 -15.47 -30.43
C ALA A 428 -25.68 -14.34 -29.43
N ILE A 429 -25.21 -14.68 -28.22
CA ILE A 429 -24.93 -13.71 -27.17
C ILE A 429 -23.56 -13.10 -27.42
N THR A 430 -23.55 -11.79 -27.59
CA THR A 430 -22.32 -11.04 -27.87
C THR A 430 -21.75 -10.41 -26.59
N PRO A 431 -20.46 -10.04 -26.58
CA PRO A 431 -19.88 -9.22 -25.52
C PRO A 431 -20.64 -7.91 -25.24
N ASN A 432 -21.34 -7.35 -26.24
CA ASN A 432 -22.19 -6.16 -26.06
C ASN A 432 -23.41 -6.46 -25.18
N ASN A 433 -24.01 -7.64 -25.29
CA ASN A 433 -25.10 -8.07 -24.42
C ASN A 433 -24.62 -8.14 -22.96
N LEU A 434 -23.45 -8.73 -22.72
CA LEU A 434 -22.83 -8.76 -21.39
C LEU A 434 -22.61 -7.34 -20.85
N GLN A 435 -22.10 -6.41 -21.65
CA GLN A 435 -21.83 -5.04 -21.23
C GLN A 435 -23.08 -4.30 -20.71
N VAL A 436 -24.26 -4.56 -21.28
CA VAL A 436 -25.53 -3.99 -20.79
C VAL A 436 -25.82 -4.48 -19.37
N HIS A 437 -25.71 -5.78 -19.12
CA HIS A 437 -25.91 -6.34 -17.77
C HIS A 437 -24.86 -5.86 -16.78
N ILE A 438 -23.59 -5.78 -17.19
CA ILE A 438 -22.52 -5.24 -16.33
C ILE A 438 -22.82 -3.78 -15.96
N SER A 439 -23.28 -2.97 -16.91
CA SER A 439 -23.64 -1.57 -16.65
C SER A 439 -24.83 -1.45 -15.69
N SER A 440 -25.81 -2.35 -15.80
CA SER A 440 -26.95 -2.43 -14.89
C SER A 440 -26.54 -2.89 -13.49
N ILE A 441 -25.73 -3.93 -13.38
CA ILE A 441 -25.14 -4.41 -12.11
C ILE A 441 -24.38 -3.26 -11.42
N ARG A 442 -23.55 -2.52 -12.15
CA ARG A 442 -22.78 -1.40 -11.58
C ARG A 442 -23.67 -0.32 -10.98
N LYS A 443 -24.82 0.00 -11.59
CA LYS A 443 -25.79 0.96 -11.02
C LYS A 443 -26.30 0.53 -9.63
N LYS A 444 -26.31 -0.77 -9.35
CA LYS A 444 -26.82 -1.34 -8.10
C LYS A 444 -25.73 -1.45 -7.04
N ILE A 445 -24.53 -1.86 -7.44
CA ILE A 445 -23.46 -2.25 -6.50
C ILE A 445 -22.38 -1.17 -6.29
N GLU A 446 -22.16 -0.28 -7.26
CA GLU A 446 -21.06 0.69 -7.19
C GLU A 446 -21.46 1.95 -6.42
N PRO A 447 -20.53 2.57 -5.66
CA PRO A 447 -20.76 3.91 -5.12
C PRO A 447 -20.90 4.95 -6.25
N ASN A 448 -20.15 4.77 -7.33
CA ASN A 448 -20.27 5.54 -8.56
C ASN A 448 -20.06 4.61 -9.77
N PRO A 449 -21.10 4.34 -10.60
CA PRO A 449 -21.00 3.41 -11.73
C PRO A 449 -19.97 3.82 -12.81
N SER A 450 -19.66 5.12 -12.92
CA SER A 450 -18.69 5.64 -13.89
C SER A 450 -17.23 5.44 -13.44
N THR A 451 -17.01 5.23 -12.15
CA THR A 451 -15.70 4.94 -11.54
C THR A 451 -15.78 3.67 -10.69
N PRO A 452 -16.00 2.50 -11.33
CA PRO A 452 -16.29 1.26 -10.62
C PRO A 452 -15.14 0.82 -9.72
N ARG A 453 -15.50 0.24 -8.58
CA ARG A 453 -14.60 -0.27 -7.54
C ARG A 453 -14.81 -1.76 -7.28
N TYR A 454 -16.02 -2.28 -7.48
CA TYR A 454 -16.32 -3.71 -7.29
C TYR A 454 -16.14 -4.51 -8.58
N LEU A 455 -16.56 -3.97 -9.72
CA LEU A 455 -16.57 -4.69 -10.99
C LEU A 455 -15.79 -3.90 -12.05
N ILE A 456 -14.53 -4.28 -12.28
CA ILE A 456 -13.59 -3.55 -13.14
C ILE A 456 -13.59 -4.11 -14.56
N THR A 457 -13.63 -3.21 -15.55
CA THR A 457 -13.46 -3.59 -16.97
C THR A 457 -11.99 -3.62 -17.34
N TRP A 458 -11.61 -4.66 -18.05
CA TRP A 458 -10.29 -4.86 -18.63
C TRP A 458 -10.36 -4.71 -20.15
N ASN A 459 -9.72 -3.67 -20.68
CA ASN A 459 -9.75 -3.33 -22.11
C ASN A 459 -8.62 -3.98 -22.93
N GLY A 460 -7.70 -4.73 -22.29
CA GLY A 460 -6.62 -5.44 -22.96
C GLY A 460 -7.14 -6.59 -23.84
N ARG A 461 -6.26 -7.34 -24.50
CA ARG A 461 -6.64 -8.54 -25.27
C ARG A 461 -6.10 -9.80 -24.57
N PRO A 462 -6.98 -10.76 -24.18
CA PRO A 462 -8.44 -10.74 -24.30
C PRO A 462 -9.10 -9.81 -23.26
N GLY A 463 -10.11 -9.03 -23.65
CA GLY A 463 -10.81 -8.12 -22.73
C GLY A 463 -11.62 -8.90 -21.68
N GLY A 464 -12.18 -8.22 -20.68
CA GLY A 464 -13.08 -8.88 -19.73
C GLY A 464 -13.35 -8.10 -18.46
N TYR A 465 -13.66 -8.81 -17.38
CA TYR A 465 -14.07 -8.22 -16.12
C TYR A 465 -13.39 -8.91 -14.93
N GLN A 466 -13.17 -8.15 -13.86
CA GLN A 466 -12.60 -8.64 -12.61
C GLN A 466 -13.41 -8.08 -11.44
N PHE A 467 -13.63 -8.91 -10.43
CA PHE A 467 -14.46 -8.57 -9.28
C PHE A 467 -13.64 -8.43 -7.99
N PHE A 468 -13.91 -7.39 -7.21
CA PHE A 468 -13.27 -7.08 -5.94
C PHE A 468 -14.34 -7.02 -4.86
N PRO A 469 -14.53 -8.08 -4.05
CA PRO A 469 -15.60 -8.18 -3.08
C PRO A 469 -15.66 -7.00 -2.11
N GLU A 470 -14.52 -6.49 -1.68
CA GLU A 470 -14.39 -5.37 -0.73
C GLU A 470 -14.43 -3.97 -1.37
N GLY A 471 -14.51 -3.90 -2.70
CA GLY A 471 -14.41 -2.66 -3.48
C GLY A 471 -13.00 -2.09 -3.41
N LYS A 472 -12.28 -2.13 -4.55
CA LYS A 472 -10.86 -1.76 -4.58
C LYS A 472 -10.60 -0.31 -4.13
N PRO A 473 -9.41 0.00 -3.60
CA PRO A 473 -8.98 1.38 -3.37
C PRO A 473 -8.94 2.19 -4.67
N GLU A 474 -8.95 3.52 -4.52
CA GLU A 474 -9.14 4.41 -5.66
C GLU A 474 -7.98 4.45 -6.66
#